data_AF-A0A946HMY7-F1
#
_entry.id   AF-A0A946HMY7-F1
#
_cell.length_a   1.000
_cell.length_b   1.000
_cell.length_c   1.000
_cell.angle_alpha   90.00
_cell.angle_beta   90.00
_cell.angle_gamma   90.00
#
_symmetry.space_group_name_H-M   'P 1'
#
loop_
_entity.id
_entity.type
_entity.pdbx_description
1 polymer ?
#
loop_
_entity_poly.entity_id
_entity_poly.type
_entity_poly.pdbx_seq_one_letter_code
_entity_poly.pdbx_strand_id
1 'polypeptide(L)'
;FGAAPDDIKARHAKFIVPRFHRPISSWINCVIAAGFTLEALQEPRPTAAEAEVCSDLVDNRIGPLFLHVRARNSGVKPATTG
;
A
#
# COMPACT_ATOMS: atom_id res chain seq x y z
N PHE A 1 -2.23 13.36 16.00
CA PHE A 1 -1.31 14.49 16.19
C PHE A 1 -1.47 15.64 15.18
N GLY A 2 -2.15 15.48 14.04
CA GLY A 2 -2.38 16.58 13.09
C GLY A 2 -3.15 17.77 13.70
N ALA A 3 -4.25 17.48 14.42
CA ALA A 3 -5.09 18.46 15.08
C ALA A 3 -4.63 18.88 16.49
N ALA A 4 -3.46 18.43 16.96
CA ALA A 4 -2.97 18.83 18.29
C ALA A 4 -2.51 20.31 18.31
N PRO A 5 -2.66 21.04 19.43
CA PRO A 5 -2.07 22.36 19.60
C PRO A 5 -0.55 22.37 19.41
N ASP A 6 -0.02 23.48 18.92
CA ASP A 6 1.39 23.58 18.53
C ASP A 6 2.35 23.49 19.72
N ASP A 7 1.95 24.00 20.89
CA ASP A 7 2.72 23.91 22.13
C ASP A 7 2.86 22.46 22.62
N ILE A 8 1.88 21.61 22.33
CA ILE A 8 1.93 20.17 22.60
C ILE A 8 2.79 19.47 21.55
N LYS A 9 2.63 19.79 20.26
CA LYS A 9 3.48 19.22 19.19
C LYS A 9 4.97 19.50 19.41
N ALA A 10 5.32 20.71 19.85
CA ALA A 10 6.71 21.13 20.05
C ALA A 10 7.44 20.39 21.18
N ARG A 11 6.70 19.83 22.15
CA ARG A 11 7.26 19.08 23.29
C ARG A 11 7.68 17.65 22.94
N HIS A 12 7.33 17.17 21.75
CA HIS A 12 7.60 15.79 21.33
C HIS A 12 8.47 15.75 20.07
N ALA A 13 9.40 14.81 20.02
CA ALA A 13 10.12 14.51 18.80
C ALA A 13 9.15 14.03 17.72
N LYS A 14 9.41 14.38 16.46
CA LYS A 14 8.61 13.89 15.33
C LYS A 14 8.71 12.37 15.27
N PHE A 15 7.56 11.71 15.16
CA PHE A 15 7.52 10.29 14.88
C PHE A 15 8.06 10.02 13.47
N ILE A 16 9.02 9.10 13.36
CA ILE A 16 9.65 8.73 12.08
C ILE A 16 9.16 7.33 11.69
N VAL A 17 8.47 7.26 10.55
CA VAL A 17 8.02 5.98 9.97
C VAL A 17 9.05 5.55 8.92
N PRO A 18 9.72 4.39 9.07
CA PRO A 18 10.56 3.86 8.02
C PRO A 18 9.71 3.51 6.80
N ARG A 19 10.09 4.02 5.63
CA ARG A 19 9.43 3.72 4.35
C ARG A 19 10.37 2.93 3.46
N PHE A 20 9.90 1.79 2.97
CA PHE A 20 10.64 0.94 2.05
C PHE A 20 10.07 1.12 0.65
N HIS A 21 10.56 2.14 -0.06
CA HIS A 21 10.17 2.37 -1.44
C HIS A 21 10.75 1.26 -2.32
N ARG A 22 9.87 0.54 -3.00
CA ARG A 22 10.23 -0.44 -4.01
C ARG A 22 9.35 -0.22 -5.23
N PRO A 23 9.88 -0.42 -6.45
CA PRO A 23 9.06 -0.46 -7.65
C PRO A 23 7.97 -1.53 -7.53
N ILE A 24 6.83 -1.31 -8.21
CA ILE A 24 5.75 -2.31 -8.26
C ILE A 24 6.28 -3.66 -8.77
N SER A 25 7.16 -3.65 -9.77
CA SER A 25 7.80 -4.85 -10.31
C SER A 25 8.57 -5.65 -9.25
N SER A 26 9.20 -4.98 -8.27
CA SER A 26 9.88 -5.69 -7.18
C SER A 26 8.89 -6.45 -6.31
N TRP A 27 7.76 -5.85 -5.94
CA TRP A 27 6.74 -6.52 -5.14
C TRP A 27 6.10 -7.69 -5.90
N ILE A 28 5.71 -7.45 -7.15
CA ILE A 28 5.08 -8.44 -8.02
C ILE A 28 6.00 -9.65 -8.24
N ASN A 29 7.26 -9.41 -8.56
CA ASN A 29 8.23 -10.49 -8.79
C ASN A 29 8.52 -11.27 -7.50
N CYS A 30 8.53 -10.62 -6.33
CA CYS A 30 8.65 -11.34 -5.05
C CYS A 30 7.48 -12.32 -4.82
N VAL A 31 6.24 -11.91 -5.15
CA VAL A 31 5.07 -12.79 -5.03
C VAL A 31 5.18 -13.99 -5.98
N ILE A 32 5.59 -13.75 -7.24
CA ILE A 32 5.78 -14.81 -8.24
C ILE A 32 6.90 -15.77 -7.81
N ALA A 33 8.05 -15.24 -7.38
CA ALA A 33 9.19 -16.04 -6.93
C ALA A 33 8.87 -16.89 -5.70
N ALA A 34 7.93 -16.45 -4.87
CA ALA A 34 7.40 -17.22 -3.74
C ALA A 34 6.48 -18.38 -4.17
N GLY A 35 6.25 -18.60 -5.46
CA GLY A 35 5.44 -19.70 -5.98
C GLY A 35 3.95 -19.38 -6.13
N PHE A 36 3.58 -18.10 -6.16
CA PHE A 36 2.19 -17.69 -6.37
C PHE A 36 1.92 -17.34 -7.83
N THR A 37 0.73 -17.72 -8.31
CA THR A 37 0.18 -17.26 -9.58
C THR A 37 -0.70 -16.04 -9.32
N LEU A 38 -0.43 -14.92 -9.98
CA LEU A 38 -1.27 -13.73 -9.88
C LEU A 38 -2.61 -13.95 -10.59
N GLU A 39 -3.71 -13.59 -9.95
CA GLU A 39 -5.06 -13.74 -10.49
C GLU A 39 -5.75 -12.41 -10.73
N ALA A 40 -5.45 -11.38 -9.95
CA ALA A 40 -5.98 -10.04 -10.16
C ALA A 40 -5.09 -8.97 -9.51
N LEU A 41 -5.07 -7.80 -10.14
CA LEU A 41 -4.53 -6.56 -9.58
C LEU A 41 -5.63 -5.52 -9.58
N GLN A 42 -5.79 -4.79 -8.49
CA GLN A 42 -6.74 -3.69 -8.41
C GLN A 42 -6.10 -2.50 -7.72
N GLU A 43 -6.33 -1.32 -8.27
CA GLU A 43 -6.00 -0.04 -7.65
C GLU A 43 -7.30 0.55 -7.07
N PRO A 44 -7.60 0.39 -5.77
CA PRO A 44 -8.83 0.91 -5.19
C PRO A 44 -8.83 2.43 -5.26
N ARG A 45 -9.96 2.97 -5.70
CA ARG A 45 -10.21 4.40 -5.75
C ARG A 45 -11.51 4.70 -5.02
N PRO A 46 -11.56 5.77 -4.20
CA PRO A 46 -12.80 6.17 -3.57
C PRO A 46 -13.78 6.64 -4.64
N THR A 47 -15.05 6.36 -4.41
CA THR A 47 -16.16 6.90 -5.19
C THR A 47 -16.32 8.40 -4.92
N ALA A 48 -17.16 9.07 -5.72
CA ALA A 48 -17.47 10.48 -5.48
C ALA A 48 -18.12 10.70 -4.11
N ALA A 49 -19.11 9.87 -3.75
CA ALA A 49 -19.78 9.95 -2.46
C ALA A 49 -18.81 9.72 -1.28
N GLU A 50 -17.89 8.75 -1.39
CA GLU A 50 -16.90 8.51 -0.33
C GLU A 50 -15.91 9.68 -0.17
N ALA A 51 -15.51 10.30 -1.27
CA ALA A 51 -14.63 11.47 -1.25
C ALA A 51 -15.33 12.75 -0.75
N GLU A 52 -16.65 12.87 -0.91
CA GLU A 52 -17.45 13.95 -0.31
C GLU A 52 -17.53 13.81 1.21
N VAL A 53 -17.64 12.57 1.71
CA VAL A 53 -17.66 12.29 3.16
C VAL A 53 -16.28 12.52 3.80
N CYS A 54 -15.19 12.23 3.08
CA CYS A 54 -13.84 12.38 3.58
C CYS A 54 -12.94 13.12 2.56
N SER A 55 -12.75 14.42 2.77
CA SER A 55 -11.97 15.30 1.87
C SER A 55 -10.53 14.82 1.66
N ASP A 56 -9.93 14.15 2.65
CA ASP A 56 -8.57 13.61 2.56
C ASP A 56 -8.42 12.52 1.49
N LEU A 57 -9.53 11.96 0.99
CA LEU A 57 -9.54 10.91 -0.03
C LEU A 57 -9.72 11.44 -1.46
N VAL A 58 -9.96 12.74 -1.66
CA VAL A 58 -10.25 13.32 -2.98
C VAL A 58 -9.12 13.04 -3.98
N ASP A 59 -7.87 13.26 -3.57
CA ASP A 59 -6.70 13.05 -4.43
C ASP A 59 -6.51 11.57 -4.81
N ASN A 60 -6.97 10.65 -3.94
CA ASN A 60 -6.87 9.21 -4.17
C ASN A 60 -7.76 8.72 -5.33
N ARG A 61 -8.64 9.58 -5.85
CA ARG A 61 -9.41 9.32 -7.09
C ARG A 61 -8.55 9.41 -8.34
N ILE A 62 -7.47 10.19 -8.30
CA ILE A 62 -6.53 10.37 -9.40
C ILE A 62 -5.33 9.45 -9.18
N GLY A 63 -4.70 9.53 -8.00
CA GLY A 63 -3.55 8.72 -7.61
C GLY A 63 -3.95 7.63 -6.60
N PRO A 64 -4.12 6.36 -7.00
CA PRO A 64 -4.51 5.32 -6.06
C PRO A 64 -3.39 5.10 -5.03
N LEU A 65 -3.77 5.12 -3.75
CA LEU A 65 -2.83 4.96 -2.64
C LEU A 65 -2.39 3.50 -2.45
N PHE A 66 -3.21 2.55 -2.92
CA PHE A 66 -3.02 1.12 -2.69
C PHE A 66 -3.06 0.31 -3.98
N LEU A 67 -2.32 -0.80 -3.96
CA LEU A 67 -2.41 -1.87 -4.95
C LEU A 67 -2.84 -3.14 -4.23
N HIS A 68 -4.05 -3.61 -4.53
CA HIS A 68 -4.54 -4.91 -4.09
C HIS A 68 -4.08 -5.99 -5.07
N VAL A 69 -3.51 -7.07 -4.54
CA VAL A 69 -3.02 -8.20 -5.31
C VAL A 69 -3.74 -9.46 -4.83
N ARG A 70 -4.43 -10.14 -5.73
CA ARG A 70 -4.95 -11.48 -5.49
C ARG A 70 -4.04 -12.48 -6.19
N ALA A 71 -3.58 -13.46 -5.43
CA ALA A 71 -2.72 -14.51 -5.95
C ALA A 71 -3.11 -15.87 -5.35
N ARG A 72 -2.95 -16.93 -6.14
CA ARG A 72 -3.16 -18.31 -5.73
C ARG A 72 -1.82 -18.98 -5.50
N ASN A 73 -1.69 -19.70 -4.39
CA ASN A 73 -0.54 -20.59 -4.20
C ASN A 73 -0.60 -21.69 -5.27
N SER A 74 0.41 -21.75 -6.13
CA SER A 74 0.45 -22.71 -7.23
C SER A 74 0.66 -24.16 -6.77
N GLY A 75 1.01 -24.39 -5.49
CA GLY A 75 1.37 -25.71 -4.97
C GLY A 75 2.73 -26.22 -5.44
N VAL A 76 3.36 -25.51 -6.39
CA VAL A 76 4.74 -25.75 -6.82
C VAL A 76 5.65 -25.15 -5.76
N LYS A 77 6.40 -26.01 -5.05
CA LYS A 77 7.44 -25.51 -4.13
C LYS A 77 8.44 -24.68 -4.96
N PRO A 78 8.78 -23.44 -4.54
CA PRO A 78 9.80 -22.67 -5.23
C PRO A 78 11.09 -23.50 -5.24
N ALA A 79 11.78 -23.53 -6.38
CA ALA A 79 13.02 -24.27 -6.51
C ALA A 79 14.00 -23.75 -5.45
N THR A 80 14.35 -24.61 -4.49
CA THR A 80 15.36 -24.28 -3.47
C THR A 80 16.68 -24.07 -4.21
N THR A 81 17.03 -22.82 -4.48
CA THR A 81 18.37 -22.47 -4.94
C THR A 81 19.22 -22.41 -3.69
N GLY A 82 20.09 -23.40 -3.52
CA GLY A 82 21.12 -23.42 -2.48
C GLY A 82 22.26 -22.46 -2.77
#